data_AF-A0A2S9H437-F1
#
_entry.id   AF-A0A2S9H437-F1
#
_cell.length_a   1.000
_cell.length_b   1.000
_cell.length_c   1.000
_cell.angle_alpha   90.00
_cell.angle_beta   90.00
_cell.angle_gamma   90.00
#
_symmetry.space_group_name_H-M   'P 1'
#
loop_
_entity.id
_entity.type
_entity.pdbx_description
1 polymer ?
#
loop_
_entity_poly.entity_id
_entity_poly.type
_entity_poly.pdbx_seq_one_letter_code
_entity_poly.pdbx_strand_id
1 'polypeptide(L)'
;MTARAATQEPVASESRDAAIGFTLTQNYMIGRTASYCFEDLGRPDTPKEFVAGWQKQNSKHYSAAITYMNRRLAEAESLTGVEGKNNIANALLAAVRKNGDKAVNGFFENKDKHDECKKVIGLMESGAFNIDSRIPMYGELEALVNYIDGH
;
A
#
# COMPACT_ATOMS: atom_id res chain seq x y z
N MET A 1 9.28 45.48 -8.76
CA MET A 1 9.32 44.12 -9.35
C MET A 1 8.49 43.21 -8.46
N THR A 2 7.29 42.85 -8.89
CA THR A 2 6.42 41.95 -8.12
C THR A 2 6.84 40.53 -8.43
N ALA A 3 7.47 39.85 -7.46
CA ALA A 3 7.78 38.43 -7.57
C ALA A 3 6.47 37.66 -7.73
N ARG A 4 6.30 36.93 -8.85
CA ARG A 4 5.24 35.93 -8.97
C ARG A 4 5.52 34.88 -7.91
N ALA A 5 4.65 34.76 -6.91
CA ALA A 5 4.62 33.60 -6.05
C ALA A 5 4.47 32.37 -6.96
N ALA A 6 5.50 31.52 -7.00
CA ALA A 6 5.34 30.21 -7.62
C ALA A 6 4.23 29.51 -6.83
N THR A 7 3.07 29.31 -7.45
CA THR A 7 2.03 28.45 -6.89
C THR A 7 2.64 27.07 -6.74
N GLN A 8 2.95 26.71 -5.51
CA GLN A 8 3.42 25.37 -5.16
C GLN A 8 2.38 24.37 -5.66
N GLU A 9 2.84 23.34 -6.37
CA GLU A 9 1.95 22.30 -6.88
C GLU A 9 1.24 21.64 -5.69
N PRO A 10 -0.09 21.40 -5.77
CA PRO A 10 -0.80 20.66 -4.75
C PRO A 10 -0.15 19.30 -4.50
N VAL A 11 -0.11 18.86 -3.24
CA VAL A 11 0.32 17.51 -2.89
C VAL A 11 -0.65 16.49 -3.49
N ALA A 12 -1.95 16.75 -3.45
CA ALA A 12 -2.98 15.93 -4.09
C ALA A 12 -2.69 15.68 -5.58
N SER A 13 -2.74 14.42 -6.00
CA SER A 13 -2.65 14.00 -7.41
C SER A 13 -3.26 12.63 -7.54
N GLU A 14 -4.10 12.43 -8.56
CA GLU A 14 -4.76 11.15 -8.83
C GLU A 14 -3.75 10.01 -9.00
N SER A 15 -2.65 10.24 -9.72
CA SER A 15 -1.60 9.24 -9.93
C SER A 15 -0.87 8.88 -8.62
N ARG A 16 -0.56 9.88 -7.79
CA ARG A 16 0.10 9.66 -6.49
C ARG A 16 -0.85 8.97 -5.49
N ASP A 17 -2.13 9.37 -5.48
CA ASP A 17 -3.19 8.75 -4.68
C ASP A 17 -3.43 7.28 -5.09
N ALA A 18 -3.39 6.99 -6.40
CA ALA A 18 -3.46 5.61 -6.90
C ALA A 18 -2.23 4.79 -6.46
N ALA A 19 -1.02 5.33 -6.62
CA ALA A 19 0.23 4.66 -6.23
C ALA A 19 0.27 4.28 -4.74
N ILE A 20 -0.19 5.17 -3.84
CA ILE A 20 -0.32 4.81 -2.42
C ILE A 20 -1.43 3.80 -2.18
N GLY A 21 -2.56 3.90 -2.89
CA GLY A 21 -3.66 2.95 -2.79
C GLY A 21 -3.21 1.54 -3.14
N PHE A 22 -2.43 1.38 -4.20
CA PHE A 22 -1.83 0.09 -4.58
C PHE A 22 -0.87 -0.43 -3.51
N THR A 23 0.10 0.40 -3.08
CA THR A 23 1.12 -0.01 -2.11
C THR A 23 0.49 -0.46 -0.78
N LEU A 24 -0.50 0.30 -0.28
CA LEU A 24 -1.19 -0.01 0.95
C LEU A 24 -2.14 -1.21 0.82
N THR A 25 -2.74 -1.41 -0.36
CA THR A 25 -3.53 -2.62 -0.67
C THR A 25 -2.66 -3.86 -0.66
N GLN A 26 -1.48 -3.83 -1.27
CA GLN A 26 -0.52 -4.93 -1.21
C GLN A 26 -0.11 -5.22 0.24
N ASN A 27 0.28 -4.20 1.00
CA ASN A 27 0.63 -4.34 2.42
C ASN A 27 -0.50 -4.99 3.23
N TYR A 28 -1.75 -4.53 3.05
CA TYR A 28 -2.91 -5.09 3.72
C TYR A 28 -3.14 -6.56 3.33
N MET A 29 -3.12 -6.86 2.03
CA MET A 29 -3.32 -8.21 1.51
C MET A 29 -2.27 -9.19 2.05
N ILE A 30 -0.99 -8.82 2.07
CA ILE A 30 0.09 -9.66 2.63
C ILE A 30 -0.20 -9.98 4.10
N GLY A 31 -0.50 -8.97 4.91
CA GLY A 31 -0.81 -9.17 6.34
C GLY A 31 -2.07 -9.99 6.58
N ARG A 32 -3.13 -9.74 5.79
CA ARG A 32 -4.42 -10.43 5.94
C ARG A 32 -4.32 -11.89 5.53
N THR A 33 -3.60 -12.19 4.45
CA THR A 33 -3.31 -13.57 4.03
C THR A 33 -2.50 -14.31 5.08
N ALA A 34 -1.46 -13.68 5.64
CA ALA A 34 -0.68 -14.28 6.72
C ALA A 34 -1.57 -14.59 7.94
N SER A 35 -2.42 -13.65 8.37
CA SER A 35 -3.39 -13.89 9.46
C SER A 35 -4.37 -15.03 9.15
N TYR A 36 -4.71 -15.25 7.88
CA TYR A 36 -5.65 -16.30 7.48
C TYR A 36 -5.01 -17.69 7.42
N CYS A 37 -3.73 -17.76 7.06
CA CYS A 37 -3.03 -19.01 6.76
C CYS A 37 -2.09 -19.51 7.86
N PHE A 38 -1.55 -18.64 8.72
CA PHE A 38 -0.44 -19.03 9.58
C PHE A 38 -0.76 -20.11 10.59
N GLU A 39 -1.95 -20.04 11.21
CA GLU A 39 -2.42 -21.08 12.13
C GLU A 39 -2.55 -22.43 11.43
N ASP A 40 -3.13 -22.44 10.22
CA ASP A 40 -3.35 -23.65 9.42
C ASP A 40 -2.05 -24.28 8.93
N LEU A 41 -1.03 -23.46 8.67
CA LEU A 41 0.28 -23.88 8.21
C LEU A 41 1.26 -24.17 9.37
N GLY A 42 0.86 -23.97 10.63
CA GLY A 42 1.75 -24.15 11.79
C GLY A 42 2.97 -23.23 11.76
N ARG A 43 2.80 -22.00 11.28
CA ARG A 43 3.88 -21.03 11.08
C ARG A 43 4.41 -20.48 12.42
N PRO A 44 5.74 -20.40 12.62
CA PRO A 44 6.32 -19.88 13.85
C PRO A 44 6.39 -18.35 13.88
N ASP A 45 6.41 -17.70 12.71
CA ASP A 45 6.35 -16.26 12.56
C ASP A 45 4.92 -15.73 12.77
N THR A 46 4.81 -14.49 13.23
CA THR A 46 3.53 -13.79 13.33
C THR A 46 3.17 -13.11 12.02
N PRO A 47 1.88 -12.89 11.72
CA PRO A 47 1.47 -12.12 10.54
C PRO A 47 2.09 -10.72 10.47
N LYS A 48 2.37 -10.12 11.64
CA LYS A 48 3.03 -8.82 11.77
C LYS A 48 4.50 -8.89 11.31
N GLU A 49 5.23 -9.92 11.70
CA GLU A 49 6.61 -10.12 11.26
C GLU A 49 6.68 -10.40 9.75
N PHE A 50 5.72 -11.18 9.24
CA PHE A 50 5.64 -11.49 7.82
C PHE A 50 5.43 -10.24 6.95
N VAL A 51 4.43 -9.41 7.30
CA VAL A 51 4.21 -8.15 6.58
C VAL A 51 5.38 -7.18 6.75
N ALA A 52 6.05 -7.16 7.90
CA ALA A 52 7.26 -6.35 8.09
C ALA A 52 8.41 -6.82 7.17
N GLY A 53 8.52 -8.13 6.92
CA GLY A 53 9.43 -8.70 5.93
C GLY A 53 9.16 -8.15 4.53
N TRP A 54 7.89 -8.14 4.09
CA TRP A 54 7.49 -7.55 2.83
C TRP A 54 7.76 -6.04 2.78
N GLN A 55 7.43 -5.29 3.85
CA GLN A 55 7.71 -3.85 3.93
C GLN A 55 9.20 -3.55 3.78
N LYS A 56 10.07 -4.39 4.37
CA LYS A 56 11.53 -4.26 4.25
C LYS A 56 12.01 -4.49 2.82
N GLN A 57 11.51 -5.54 2.17
CA GLN A 57 11.85 -5.86 0.77
C GLN A 57 11.38 -4.76 -0.20
N ASN A 58 10.31 -4.05 0.16
CA ASN A 58 9.69 -3.00 -0.65
C ASN A 58 9.91 -1.60 -0.05
N SER A 59 10.97 -1.43 0.74
CA SER A 59 11.18 -0.25 1.58
C SER A 59 11.20 1.07 0.81
N LYS A 60 11.76 1.09 -0.40
CA LYS A 60 11.76 2.26 -1.30
C LYS A 60 10.34 2.77 -1.54
N HIS A 61 9.47 1.94 -2.11
CA HIS A 61 8.11 2.32 -2.48
C HIS A 61 7.20 2.45 -1.26
N TYR A 62 7.34 1.57 -0.27
CA TYR A 62 6.56 1.64 0.96
C TYR A 62 6.82 2.94 1.73
N SER A 63 8.09 3.34 1.87
CA SER A 63 8.45 4.60 2.56
C SER A 63 7.97 5.83 1.79
N ALA A 64 8.07 5.82 0.46
CA ALA A 64 7.53 6.90 -0.38
C ALA A 64 6.00 7.01 -0.22
N ALA A 65 5.28 5.89 -0.19
CA ALA A 65 3.84 5.88 0.01
C ALA A 65 3.42 6.43 1.38
N ILE A 66 4.11 6.03 2.46
CA ILE A 66 3.84 6.57 3.81
C ILE A 66 4.15 8.07 3.88
N THR A 67 5.27 8.51 3.31
CA THR A 67 5.65 9.92 3.28
C THR A 67 4.61 10.75 2.52
N TYR A 68 4.21 10.30 1.33
CA TYR A 68 3.18 10.97 0.54
C TYR A 68 1.84 11.02 1.26
N MET A 69 1.38 9.91 1.84
CA MET A 69 0.14 9.86 2.62
C MET A 69 0.17 10.90 3.74
N ASN A 70 1.27 11.01 4.48
CA ASN A 70 1.40 12.02 5.54
C ASN A 70 1.32 13.46 4.98
N ARG A 71 2.01 13.75 3.88
CA ARG A 71 1.93 15.06 3.21
C ARG A 71 0.50 15.36 2.72
N ARG A 72 -0.16 14.37 2.13
CA ARG A 72 -1.54 14.48 1.61
C ARG A 72 -2.56 14.74 2.70
N LEU A 73 -2.42 14.08 3.85
CA LEU A 73 -3.28 14.29 5.03
C LEU A 73 -3.04 15.66 5.67
N ALA A 74 -1.79 16.11 5.75
CA ALA A 74 -1.46 17.44 6.24
C ALA A 74 -2.01 18.56 5.34
N GLU A 75 -1.95 18.38 4.01
CA GLU A 75 -2.60 19.29 3.06
C GLU A 75 -4.12 19.30 3.21
N ALA A 76 -4.76 18.13 3.34
CA ALA A 76 -6.21 18.08 3.56
C ALA A 76 -6.62 18.79 4.86
N GLU A 77 -5.82 18.63 5.92
CA GLU A 77 -6.01 19.31 7.20
C GLU A 77 -5.85 20.83 7.08
N SER A 78 -4.84 21.31 6.34
CA SER A 78 -4.63 22.75 6.17
C SER A 78 -5.70 23.43 5.32
N LEU A 79 -6.26 22.72 4.33
CA LEU A 79 -7.27 23.27 3.43
C LEU A 79 -8.69 23.22 4.01
N THR A 80 -9.02 22.15 4.72
CA THR A 80 -10.42 21.84 5.10
C THR A 80 -10.58 21.38 6.56
N GLY A 81 -9.52 21.53 7.36
CA GLY A 81 -9.52 21.15 8.77
C GLY A 81 -9.45 19.64 9.00
N VAL A 82 -9.56 19.26 10.28
CA VAL A 82 -9.47 17.87 10.75
C VAL A 82 -10.49 16.95 10.05
N GLU A 83 -11.67 17.48 9.71
CA GLU A 83 -12.69 16.73 8.98
C GLU A 83 -12.20 16.30 7.59
N GLY A 84 -11.58 17.20 6.83
CA GLY A 84 -11.02 16.87 5.52
C GLY A 84 -9.93 15.80 5.57
N LYS A 85 -9.02 15.90 6.55
CA LYS A 85 -8.03 14.85 6.82
C LYS A 85 -8.69 13.50 7.11
N ASN A 86 -9.69 13.49 7.99
CA ASN A 86 -10.41 12.26 8.34
C ASN A 86 -11.14 11.67 7.14
N ASN A 87 -11.74 12.50 6.29
CA ASN A 87 -12.41 12.04 5.07
C ASN A 87 -11.44 11.34 4.11
N ILE A 88 -10.27 11.93 3.86
CA ILE A 88 -9.23 11.33 3.02
C ILE A 88 -8.70 10.03 3.65
N ALA A 89 -8.38 10.03 4.95
CA ALA A 89 -7.87 8.86 5.65
C ALA A 89 -8.89 7.70 5.62
N ASN A 90 -10.16 7.97 5.92
CA ASN A 90 -11.22 6.98 5.93
C ASN A 90 -11.51 6.42 4.54
N ALA A 91 -11.53 7.28 3.51
CA ALA A 91 -11.73 6.85 2.13
C ALA A 91 -10.60 5.92 1.66
N LEU A 92 -9.35 6.29 1.93
CA LEU A 92 -8.18 5.48 1.60
C LEU A 92 -8.22 4.13 2.33
N LEU A 93 -8.46 4.13 3.66
CA LEU A 93 -8.55 2.90 4.44
C LEU A 93 -9.68 1.99 3.97
N ALA A 94 -10.85 2.56 3.64
CA ALA A 94 -11.98 1.79 3.12
C ALA A 94 -11.65 1.16 1.76
N ALA A 95 -11.00 1.90 0.86
CA ALA A 95 -10.56 1.38 -0.43
C ALA A 95 -9.51 0.27 -0.28
N VAL A 96 -8.49 0.48 0.56
CA VAL A 96 -7.43 -0.51 0.85
C VAL A 96 -8.02 -1.79 1.42
N ARG A 97 -8.92 -1.70 2.40
CA ARG A 97 -9.59 -2.88 2.99
C ARG A 97 -10.45 -3.60 1.95
N LYS A 98 -11.34 -2.87 1.25
CA LYS A 98 -12.23 -3.44 0.24
C LYS A 98 -11.44 -4.19 -0.84
N ASN A 99 -10.40 -3.57 -1.38
CA ASN A 99 -9.60 -4.17 -2.46
C ASN A 99 -8.72 -5.31 -1.94
N GLY A 100 -8.13 -5.15 -0.75
CA GLY A 100 -7.32 -6.17 -0.10
C GLY A 100 -8.14 -7.42 0.25
N ASP A 101 -9.32 -7.25 0.86
CA ASP A 101 -10.23 -8.35 1.16
C ASP A 101 -10.70 -9.05 -0.11
N LYS A 102 -10.99 -8.29 -1.18
CA LYS A 102 -11.32 -8.88 -2.48
C LYS A 102 -10.16 -9.75 -3.02
N ALA A 103 -8.92 -9.27 -2.94
CA ALA A 103 -7.75 -10.02 -3.39
C ALA A 103 -7.54 -11.30 -2.55
N VAL A 104 -7.63 -11.18 -1.22
CA VAL A 104 -7.51 -12.31 -0.29
C VAL A 104 -8.60 -13.34 -0.58
N ASN A 105 -9.87 -12.92 -0.68
CA ASN A 105 -10.98 -13.84 -0.98
C ASN A 105 -10.79 -14.52 -2.34
N GLY A 106 -10.28 -13.80 -3.35
CA GLY A 106 -9.98 -14.36 -4.66
C GLY A 106 -8.89 -15.42 -4.65
N PHE A 107 -8.00 -15.43 -3.66
CA PHE A 107 -7.08 -16.55 -3.47
C PHE A 107 -7.83 -17.82 -3.09
N PHE A 108 -8.78 -17.75 -2.15
CA PHE A 108 -9.36 -18.94 -1.51
C PHE A 108 -10.73 -19.37 -2.05
N GLU A 109 -11.34 -18.60 -2.95
CA GLU A 109 -12.66 -18.88 -3.49
C GLU A 109 -12.74 -20.25 -4.17
N ASN A 110 -13.59 -21.14 -3.64
CA ASN A 110 -13.82 -22.51 -4.13
C ASN A 110 -12.57 -23.42 -4.15
N LYS A 111 -11.59 -23.16 -3.27
CA LYS A 111 -10.35 -23.96 -3.18
C LYS A 111 -10.19 -24.60 -1.80
N ASP A 112 -9.35 -25.63 -1.74
CA ASP A 112 -8.88 -26.17 -0.47
C ASP A 112 -8.03 -25.12 0.25
N LYS A 113 -8.36 -24.85 1.52
CA LYS A 113 -7.72 -23.79 2.30
C LYS A 113 -6.24 -24.09 2.52
N HIS A 114 -5.90 -25.32 2.89
CA HIS A 114 -4.55 -25.68 3.31
C HIS A 114 -3.58 -25.63 2.13
N ASP A 115 -3.96 -26.22 1.01
CA ASP A 115 -3.15 -26.23 -0.21
C ASP A 115 -2.99 -24.82 -0.80
N GLU A 116 -4.07 -24.02 -0.83
CA GLU A 116 -3.95 -22.65 -1.32
C GLU A 116 -3.14 -21.77 -0.36
N CYS A 117 -3.26 -21.97 0.95
CA CYS A 117 -2.42 -21.29 1.93
C CYS A 117 -0.93 -21.57 1.71
N LYS A 118 -0.53 -22.83 1.53
CA LYS A 118 0.86 -23.19 1.20
C LYS A 118 1.34 -22.46 -0.05
N LYS A 119 0.53 -22.51 -1.11
CA LYS A 119 0.86 -21.94 -2.41
C LYS A 119 1.01 -20.42 -2.34
N VAL A 120 0.02 -19.72 -1.79
CA VAL A 120 0.01 -18.25 -1.77
C VAL A 120 1.08 -17.70 -0.84
N ILE A 121 1.29 -18.31 0.33
CA ILE A 121 2.40 -17.93 1.22
C ILE A 121 3.74 -18.15 0.53
N GLY A 122 3.94 -19.29 -0.13
CA GLY A 122 5.16 -19.55 -0.90
C GLY A 122 5.43 -18.52 -2.00
N LEU A 123 4.38 -18.06 -2.71
CA LEU A 123 4.48 -16.98 -3.70
C LEU A 123 4.87 -15.64 -3.06
N MET A 124 4.32 -15.32 -1.89
CA MET A 124 4.68 -14.11 -1.13
C MET A 124 6.15 -14.15 -0.69
N GLU A 125 6.61 -15.30 -0.19
CA GLU A 125 7.99 -15.51 0.23
C GLU A 125 8.99 -15.47 -0.93
N SER A 126 8.59 -15.98 -2.10
CA SER A 126 9.41 -15.91 -3.31
C SER A 126 9.41 -14.50 -3.94
N GLY A 127 8.74 -13.53 -3.33
CA GLY A 127 8.69 -12.15 -3.81
C GLY A 127 7.79 -11.95 -5.03
N ALA A 128 6.84 -12.85 -5.31
CA ALA A 128 5.90 -12.67 -6.44
C ALA A 128 5.01 -11.43 -6.28
N PHE A 129 4.89 -10.92 -5.05
CA PHE A 129 4.11 -9.72 -4.71
C PHE A 129 5.00 -8.52 -4.35
N ASN A 130 6.30 -8.60 -4.63
CA ASN A 130 7.19 -7.45 -4.48
C ASN A 130 6.95 -6.43 -5.59
N ILE A 131 7.26 -5.18 -5.27
CA ILE A 131 7.12 -4.03 -6.13
C ILE A 131 8.36 -3.94 -7.01
N ASP A 132 8.20 -4.34 -8.27
CA ASP A 132 9.22 -4.25 -9.31
C ASP A 132 8.59 -3.98 -10.69
N SER A 133 9.42 -3.85 -11.72
CA SER A 133 9.01 -3.51 -13.09
C SER A 133 7.93 -4.40 -13.73
N ARG A 134 7.61 -5.55 -13.14
CA ARG A 134 6.59 -6.47 -13.66
C ARG A 134 5.17 -6.05 -13.27
N ILE A 135 5.00 -5.20 -12.26
CA ILE A 135 3.67 -4.73 -11.87
C ILE A 135 3.20 -3.61 -12.82
N PRO A 136 1.91 -3.58 -13.22
CA PRO A 136 1.40 -2.56 -14.15
C PRO A 136 1.60 -1.11 -13.70
N MET A 137 1.57 -0.86 -12.38
CA MET A 137 1.69 0.47 -11.78
C MET A 137 3.13 0.88 -11.45
N TYR A 138 4.14 0.16 -11.96
CA TYR A 138 5.52 0.42 -11.58
C TYR A 138 5.97 1.84 -11.95
N GLY A 139 5.50 2.37 -13.09
CA GLY A 139 5.83 3.72 -13.52
C GLY A 139 5.34 4.79 -12.55
N GLU A 140 4.10 4.69 -12.09
CA GLU A 140 3.49 5.59 -11.10
C GLU A 140 4.16 5.48 -9.73
N LEU A 141 4.57 4.26 -9.35
CA LEU A 141 5.28 4.01 -8.10
C LEU A 141 6.69 4.60 -8.12
N GLU A 142 7.41 4.50 -9.23
CA GLU A 142 8.70 5.18 -9.40
C GLU A 142 8.55 6.70 -9.46
N ALA A 143 7.51 7.21 -10.15
CA ALA A 143 7.20 8.63 -10.17
C ALA A 143 6.90 9.17 -8.76
N LEU A 144 6.19 8.40 -7.94
CA LEU A 144 5.94 8.75 -6.55
C LEU A 144 7.25 8.82 -5.74
N VAL A 145 8.14 7.83 -5.90
CA VAL A 145 9.45 7.86 -5.23
C VAL A 145 10.23 9.11 -5.64
N ASN A 146 10.32 9.40 -6.94
CA ASN A 146 11.03 10.58 -7.43
C ASN A 146 10.43 11.90 -6.91
N TYR A 147 9.10 11.97 -6.78
CA TYR A 147 8.43 13.12 -6.18
C TYR A 147 8.83 13.30 -4.70
N ILE A 148 8.97 12.22 -3.95
CA ILE A 148 9.38 12.26 -2.55
C ILE A 148 10.88 12.58 -2.41
N ASP A 149 11.73 12.01 -3.24
CA ASP A 149 13.18 12.23 -3.18
C ASP A 149 13.59 13.64 -3.65
N GLY A 150 12.79 14.23 -4.55
CA GLY A 150 13.01 15.59 -5.06
C GLY A 150 12.49 16.72 -4.18
N HIS A 151 11.91 16.43 -3.01
CA HIS A 151 11.26 17.40 -2.09
C HIS A 151 11.57 17.10 -0.63
#